data_AF-A0A7X1ZQX0-F1
#
_entry.id   AF-A0A7X1ZQX0-F1
#
_cell.length_a   1.000
_cell.length_b   1.000
_cell.length_c   1.000
_cell.angle_alpha   90.00
_cell.angle_beta   90.00
_cell.angle_gamma   90.00
#
_symmetry.space_group_name_H-M   'P 1'
#
loop_
_entity.id
_entity.type
_entity.pdbx_description
1 polymer ?
#
loop_
_entity_poly.entity_id
_entity_poly.type
_entity_poly.pdbx_seq_one_letter_code
_entity_poly.pdbx_strand_id
1 'polypeptide(L)'
;SIVRMAMSGYGIMDVYSNKREEIQDQIYKKIKRQLGLDGIIIEGVAIRNVQFTGEFAKSVEEKQIAQQKAQKMEYVLEEERKEAERKEIEAQGKAKAIKIVSRELRTNPNYIKYLYVDKIADDVKVIVSDQSTIIDLKGLIGP
;
A
#
# COMPACT_ATOMS: atom_id res chain seq x y z
N SER A 1 -35.32 -20.06 22.18
CA SER A 1 -34.63 -18.76 22.32
C SER A 1 -33.18 -18.81 22.81
N ILE A 2 -32.72 -19.81 23.57
CA ILE A 2 -31.36 -19.86 24.16
C ILE A 2 -30.25 -19.97 23.10
N VAL A 3 -30.41 -20.85 22.12
CA VAL A 3 -29.42 -21.09 21.05
C VAL A 3 -29.22 -19.82 20.20
N ARG A 4 -30.32 -19.16 19.81
CA ARG A 4 -30.28 -17.94 18.99
C ARG A 4 -29.60 -16.77 19.72
N MET A 5 -29.86 -16.60 21.02
CA MET A 5 -29.24 -15.57 21.85
C MET A 5 -27.75 -15.84 22.13
N ALA A 6 -27.36 -17.12 22.27
CA ALA A 6 -25.95 -17.49 22.38
C ALA A 6 -25.19 -17.22 21.08
N MET A 7 -25.83 -17.42 19.92
CA MET A 7 -25.21 -17.19 18.60
C MET A 7 -25.09 -15.70 18.22
N SER A 8 -25.94 -14.80 18.75
CA SER A 8 -25.93 -13.38 18.33
C SER A 8 -24.72 -12.59 18.81
N GLY A 9 -23.97 -13.10 19.80
CA GLY A 9 -22.74 -12.47 20.30
C GLY A 9 -21.47 -12.85 19.54
N TYR A 10 -21.55 -13.78 18.58
CA TYR A 10 -20.40 -14.33 17.86
C TYR A 10 -20.52 -14.03 16.36
N GLY A 11 -19.41 -13.65 15.73
CA GLY A 11 -19.37 -13.41 14.28
C GLY A 11 -19.47 -14.71 13.48
N ILE A 12 -19.78 -14.62 12.19
CA ILE A 12 -19.86 -15.79 11.28
C ILE A 12 -18.61 -16.68 11.39
N MET A 13 -17.43 -16.06 11.40
CA MET A 13 -16.14 -16.75 11.54
C MET A 13 -15.96 -17.48 12.88
N ASP A 14 -16.56 -16.99 13.95
CA ASP A 14 -16.42 -17.58 15.29
C ASP A 14 -17.14 -18.94 15.38
N VAL A 15 -18.25 -19.09 14.65
CA VAL A 15 -19.03 -20.33 14.62
C VAL A 15 -18.37 -21.42 13.77
N TYR A 16 -17.56 -21.01 12.78
CA TYR A 16 -16.79 -21.91 11.91
C TYR A 16 -15.34 -22.12 12.36
N SER A 17 -14.89 -21.43 13.41
CA SER A 17 -13.52 -21.50 13.93
C SER A 17 -13.46 -22.15 15.32
N ASN A 18 -12.31 -21.98 15.98
CA ASN A 18 -11.96 -22.55 17.28
C ASN A 18 -12.94 -22.17 18.41
N LYS A 19 -13.75 -21.12 18.23
CA LYS A 19 -14.76 -20.70 19.22
C LYS A 19 -16.03 -21.57 19.19
N ARG A 20 -16.20 -22.45 18.19
CA ARG A 20 -17.37 -23.33 18.09
C ARG A 20 -17.54 -24.22 19.32
N GLU A 21 -16.44 -24.76 19.84
CA GLU A 21 -16.44 -25.65 21.00
C GLU A 21 -16.87 -24.89 22.27
N GLU A 22 -16.37 -23.67 22.43
CA GLU A 22 -16.71 -22.78 23.53
C GLU A 22 -18.20 -22.39 23.51
N ILE A 23 -18.74 -22.09 22.32
CA ILE A 23 -20.17 -21.80 22.14
C ILE A 23 -21.02 -23.03 22.45
N GLN A 24 -20.58 -24.21 22.03
CA GLN A 24 -21.29 -25.47 22.27
C GLN A 24 -21.35 -25.79 23.76
N ASP A 25 -20.25 -25.59 24.50
CA ASP A 25 -20.21 -25.77 25.95
C ASP A 25 -21.11 -24.77 26.70
N GLN A 26 -21.12 -23.49 26.28
CA GLN A 26 -22.02 -22.50 26.87
C GLN A 26 -23.50 -22.85 26.67
N ILE A 27 -23.86 -23.32 25.47
CA ILE A 27 -25.21 -23.75 25.16
C ILE A 27 -25.56 -24.98 25.99
N TYR A 28 -24.67 -25.98 26.06
CA TYR A 28 -24.85 -27.19 26.87
C TYR A 28 -25.14 -26.84 28.34
N LYS A 29 -24.30 -26.00 28.95
CA LYS A 29 -24.47 -25.57 30.35
C LYS A 29 -25.80 -24.86 30.59
N LYS A 30 -26.20 -23.94 29.70
CA LYS A 30 -27.47 -23.22 29.82
C LYS A 30 -28.67 -24.16 29.69
N ILE A 31 -28.67 -25.06 28.71
CA ILE A 31 -29.79 -25.98 28.50
C ILE A 31 -29.85 -27.01 29.63
N LYS A 32 -28.71 -27.58 30.05
CA LYS A 32 -28.64 -28.53 31.17
C LYS A 32 -29.22 -27.93 32.46
N ARG A 33 -28.88 -26.68 32.77
CA ARG A 33 -29.41 -26.00 33.96
C ARG A 33 -30.92 -25.77 33.88
N GLN A 34 -31.43 -25.45 32.69
CA GLN A 34 -32.84 -25.13 32.52
C GLN A 34 -33.73 -26.38 32.47
N LEU A 35 -33.35 -27.38 31.67
CA LEU A 35 -34.11 -28.62 31.52
C LEU A 35 -33.87 -29.64 32.65
N GLY A 36 -32.76 -29.52 33.38
CA GLY A 36 -32.51 -30.33 34.57
C GLY A 36 -33.49 -30.04 35.72
N LEU A 37 -34.07 -28.83 35.77
CA LEU A 37 -35.13 -28.48 36.71
C LEU A 37 -36.43 -29.26 36.44
N ASP A 38 -36.64 -29.67 35.18
CA ASP A 38 -37.80 -30.44 34.74
C ASP A 38 -37.52 -31.96 34.72
N GLY A 39 -36.37 -32.39 35.27
CA GLY A 39 -35.98 -33.81 35.34
C GLY A 39 -35.42 -34.39 34.03
N ILE A 40 -35.15 -33.56 33.02
CA ILE A 40 -34.62 -34.00 31.72
C ILE A 40 -33.08 -34.00 31.76
N ILE A 41 -32.47 -35.14 31.45
CA ILE A 41 -31.02 -35.32 31.40
C ILE A 41 -30.53 -35.16 29.96
N ILE A 42 -29.48 -34.35 29.76
CA ILE A 42 -28.88 -34.08 28.44
C ILE A 42 -27.47 -34.66 28.39
N GLU A 43 -27.25 -35.56 27.45
CA GLU A 43 -25.96 -36.23 27.24
C GLU A 43 -25.00 -35.38 26.39
N GLY A 44 -25.52 -34.54 25.50
CA GLY A 44 -24.71 -33.65 24.69
C GLY A 44 -25.54 -32.71 23.82
N VAL A 45 -24.91 -31.63 23.36
CA VAL A 45 -25.48 -30.70 22.39
C VAL A 45 -24.50 -30.58 21.24
N ALA A 46 -24.98 -30.78 20.00
CA ALA A 46 -24.19 -30.59 18.80
C ALA A 46 -24.83 -29.52 17.92
N ILE A 47 -24.04 -28.51 17.52
CA ILE A 47 -24.50 -27.48 16.60
C ILE A 47 -24.39 -28.01 15.17
N ARG A 48 -25.52 -28.14 14.46
CA ARG A 48 -25.59 -28.54 13.04
C ARG A 48 -26.30 -27.46 12.22
N ASN A 49 -25.88 -27.29 10.96
CA ASN A 49 -26.47 -26.36 9.97
C ASN A 49 -26.74 -24.94 10.51
N VAL A 50 -25.69 -24.15 10.70
CA VAL A 50 -25.82 -22.74 11.05
C VAL A 50 -26.12 -21.94 9.78
N GLN A 51 -27.37 -21.53 9.63
CA GLN A 51 -27.82 -20.70 8.52
C GLN A 51 -28.08 -19.27 9.01
N PHE A 52 -27.44 -18.31 8.35
CA PHE A 52 -27.68 -16.89 8.58
C PHE A 52 -28.84 -16.40 7.69
N THR A 53 -29.55 -15.36 8.13
CA THR A 53 -30.50 -14.67 7.25
C THR A 53 -29.73 -13.99 6.13
N GLY A 54 -30.34 -13.88 4.93
CA GLY A 54 -29.71 -13.21 3.78
C GLY A 54 -29.28 -11.77 4.09
N GLU A 55 -30.08 -11.04 4.88
CA GLU A 55 -29.76 -9.68 5.31
C GLU A 55 -28.49 -9.60 6.17
N PHE A 56 -28.31 -10.52 7.13
CA PHE A 56 -27.13 -10.51 7.98
C PHE A 56 -25.85 -10.87 7.21
N ALA A 57 -25.93 -11.87 6.32
CA ALA A 57 -24.81 -12.23 5.45
C ALA A 57 -24.37 -11.02 4.60
N LYS A 58 -25.33 -10.31 4.02
CA LYS A 58 -25.09 -9.09 3.24
C LYS A 58 -24.42 -8.00 4.08
N SER A 59 -24.92 -7.72 5.28
CA SER A 59 -24.32 -6.69 6.15
C SER A 59 -22.89 -7.03 6.58
N VAL A 60 -22.57 -8.32 6.78
CA VAL A 60 -21.20 -8.75 7.09
C VAL A 60 -20.28 -8.58 5.88
N GLU A 61 -20.73 -8.99 4.69
CA GLU A 61 -19.99 -8.82 3.44
C GLU A 61 -19.72 -7.33 3.16
N GLU A 62 -20.73 -6.47 3.29
CA GLU A 62 -20.60 -5.02 3.15
C GLU A 62 -19.56 -4.44 4.13
N LYS A 63 -19.59 -4.89 5.39
CA LYS A 63 -18.61 -4.47 6.40
C LYS A 63 -17.20 -4.92 6.05
N GLN A 64 -17.03 -6.15 5.55
CA GLN A 64 -15.73 -6.66 5.10
C GLN A 64 -15.19 -5.86 3.92
N ILE A 65 -16.04 -5.57 2.93
CA ILE A 65 -15.68 -4.73 1.77
C ILE A 65 -15.26 -3.34 2.24
N ALA A 66 -16.02 -2.72 3.16
CA ALA A 66 -15.69 -1.41 3.70
C ALA A 66 -14.34 -1.42 4.45
N GLN A 67 -14.07 -2.45 5.25
CA GLN A 67 -12.79 -2.60 5.96
C GLN A 67 -11.61 -2.77 5.00
N GLN A 68 -11.75 -3.61 3.97
CA GLN A 68 -10.72 -3.79 2.95
C GLN A 68 -10.47 -2.51 2.16
N LYS A 69 -11.54 -1.78 1.82
CA LYS A 69 -11.44 -0.49 1.13
C LYS A 69 -10.71 0.55 2.00
N ALA A 70 -11.00 0.59 3.30
CA ALA A 70 -10.31 1.47 4.24
C ALA A 70 -8.81 1.15 4.33
N GLN A 71 -8.46 -0.13 4.51
CA GLN A 71 -7.06 -0.58 4.54
C GLN A 71 -6.32 -0.25 3.23
N LYS A 72 -6.96 -0.48 2.08
CA LYS A 72 -6.40 -0.11 0.78
C LYS A 72 -6.18 1.39 0.66
N MET A 73 -7.13 2.20 1.13
CA MET A 73 -7.01 3.65 1.07
C MET A 73 -5.89 4.17 1.96
N GLU A 74 -5.71 3.59 3.14
CA GLU A 74 -4.60 3.92 4.04
C GLU A 74 -3.24 3.65 3.38
N TYR A 75 -3.10 2.50 2.72
CA TYR A 75 -1.89 2.17 1.96
C TYR A 75 -1.62 3.17 0.83
N VAL A 76 -2.65 3.52 0.06
CA VAL A 76 -2.53 4.51 -1.03
C VAL A 76 -2.15 5.88 -0.48
N LEU A 77 -2.74 6.31 0.63
CA LEU A 77 -2.40 7.59 1.26
C LEU A 77 -0.94 7.62 1.72
N GLU A 78 -0.44 6.51 2.28
CA GLU A 78 0.97 6.39 2.68
C GLU A 78 1.90 6.43 1.47
N GLU A 79 1.54 5.76 0.37
CA GLU A 79 2.27 5.78 -0.89
C GLU A 79 2.36 7.21 -1.47
N GLU A 80 1.23 7.90 -1.58
CA GLU A 80 1.17 9.29 -2.05
C GLU A 80 1.98 10.23 -1.17
N ARG A 81 1.97 10.03 0.16
CA ARG A 81 2.78 10.83 1.08
C ARG A 81 4.28 10.63 0.83
N LYS A 82 4.72 9.38 0.65
CA LYS A 82 6.12 9.06 0.33
C LYS A 82 6.52 9.62 -1.04
N GLU A 83 5.62 9.59 -2.01
CA GLU A 83 5.89 10.16 -3.33
C GLU A 83 6.02 11.70 -3.28
N ALA A 84 5.17 12.37 -2.51
CA ALA A 84 5.26 13.81 -2.28
C ALA A 84 6.60 14.19 -1.63
N GLU A 85 7.00 13.47 -0.58
CA GLU A 85 8.29 13.68 0.10
C GLU A 85 9.47 13.46 -0.86
N ARG A 86 9.43 12.40 -1.68
CA ARG A 86 10.45 12.15 -2.70
C ARG A 86 10.58 13.32 -3.68
N LYS A 87 9.45 13.83 -4.19
CA LYS A 87 9.43 14.97 -5.13
C LYS A 87 10.01 16.24 -4.49
N GLU A 88 9.70 16.48 -3.23
CA GLU A 88 10.24 17.63 -2.49
C GLU A 88 11.76 17.53 -2.35
N ILE A 89 12.28 16.38 -1.91
CA ILE A 89 13.72 16.13 -1.77
C ILE A 89 14.43 16.30 -3.12
N GLU A 90 13.86 15.78 -4.20
CA GLU A 90 14.41 15.92 -5.55
C GLU A 90 14.47 17.39 -6.00
N ALA A 91 13.40 18.15 -5.77
CA ALA A 91 13.34 19.57 -6.07
C ALA A 91 14.37 20.38 -5.27
N GLN A 92 14.50 20.10 -3.97
CA GLN A 92 15.52 20.71 -3.11
C GLN A 92 16.94 20.36 -3.59
N GLY A 93 17.18 19.12 -3.98
CA GLY A 93 18.46 18.66 -4.54
C GLY A 93 18.82 19.41 -5.83
N LYS A 94 17.88 19.52 -6.76
CA LYS A 94 18.03 20.29 -8.01
C LYS A 94 18.30 21.77 -7.73
N ALA A 95 17.54 22.39 -6.83
CA ALA A 95 17.73 23.79 -6.46
C ALA A 95 19.12 24.04 -5.83
N LYS A 96 19.59 23.14 -4.95
CA LYS A 96 20.92 23.22 -4.35
C LYS A 96 22.02 23.06 -5.40
N ALA A 97 21.87 22.11 -6.33
CA ALA A 97 22.81 21.92 -7.43
C ALA A 97 22.91 23.17 -8.31
N ILE A 98 21.78 23.76 -8.72
CA ILE A 98 21.75 25.00 -9.52
C ILE A 98 22.43 26.16 -8.77
N LYS A 99 22.19 26.30 -7.46
CA LYS A 99 22.84 27.32 -6.62
C LYS A 99 24.35 27.15 -6.57
N ILE A 100 24.84 25.91 -6.41
CA ILE A 100 26.28 25.61 -6.40
C ILE A 100 26.88 25.96 -7.75
N VAL A 101 26.32 25.44 -8.84
CA VAL A 101 26.81 25.72 -10.20
C VAL A 101 26.86 27.23 -10.43
N SER A 102 25.76 27.95 -10.16
CA SER A 102 25.68 29.41 -10.36
C SER A 102 26.72 30.19 -9.54
N ARG A 103 27.09 29.71 -8.35
CA ARG A 103 28.17 30.30 -7.55
C ARG A 103 29.54 30.06 -8.18
N GLU A 104 29.80 28.84 -8.65
CA GLU A 104 31.03 28.51 -9.38
C GLU A 104 31.16 29.36 -10.66
N LEU A 105 30.06 29.61 -11.39
CA LEU A 105 30.06 30.42 -12.61
C LEU A 105 30.47 31.87 -12.36
N ARG A 106 30.03 32.43 -11.23
CA ARG A 106 30.42 33.80 -10.83
C ARG A 106 31.91 33.89 -10.49
N THR A 107 32.50 32.80 -10.02
CA THR A 107 33.89 32.75 -9.58
C THR A 107 34.83 32.41 -10.75
N ASN A 108 34.38 31.61 -11.72
CA ASN A 108 35.15 31.25 -12.90
C ASN A 108 34.25 31.19 -14.15
N PRO A 109 34.12 32.30 -14.92
CA PRO A 109 33.27 32.37 -16.11
C PRO A 109 33.64 31.38 -17.21
N ASN A 110 34.89 30.91 -17.26
CA ASN A 110 35.38 29.98 -18.28
C ASN A 110 35.06 28.51 -17.96
N TYR A 111 34.57 28.20 -16.75
CA TYR A 111 34.32 26.82 -16.31
C TYR A 111 33.17 26.13 -17.08
N ILE A 112 32.15 26.88 -17.50
CA ILE A 112 31.05 26.33 -18.33
C ILE A 112 31.55 25.93 -19.72
N LYS A 113 32.50 26.70 -20.28
CA LYS A 113 33.07 26.39 -21.60
C LYS A 113 33.84 25.07 -21.55
N TYR A 114 34.52 24.79 -20.44
CA TYR A 114 35.17 23.51 -20.19
C TYR A 114 34.16 22.36 -20.05
N LEU A 115 33.12 22.49 -19.20
CA LEU A 115 32.10 21.45 -19.01
C LEU A 115 31.27 21.15 -20.27
N TYR A 116 31.01 22.17 -21.09
CA TYR A 116 30.32 22.01 -22.38
C TYR A 116 31.19 21.24 -23.38
N VAL A 117 32.48 21.57 -23.45
CA VAL A 117 33.44 20.84 -24.27
C VAL A 117 33.62 19.40 -23.77
N ASP A 118 33.70 19.16 -22.47
CA ASP A 118 33.84 17.83 -21.86
C ASP A 118 32.63 16.92 -22.15
N LYS A 119 31.39 17.42 -21.97
CA LYS A 119 30.17 16.65 -22.28
C LYS A 119 29.92 16.40 -23.77
N ILE A 120 30.53 17.19 -24.65
CA ILE A 120 30.43 17.02 -26.11
C ILE A 120 31.60 16.22 -26.65
N ALA A 121 32.77 16.27 -26.01
CA ALA A 121 33.97 15.54 -26.42
C ALA A 121 33.81 14.02 -26.30
N ASP A 122 32.94 13.51 -25.42
CA ASP A 122 32.60 12.08 -25.35
C ASP A 122 31.90 11.57 -26.64
N ASP A 123 31.27 12.45 -27.42
CA ASP A 123 30.54 12.07 -28.65
C ASP A 123 31.10 12.69 -29.95
N VAL A 124 31.98 13.69 -29.89
CA VAL A 124 32.49 14.38 -31.10
C VAL A 124 33.97 14.81 -30.96
N LYS A 125 34.80 14.37 -31.92
CA LYS A 125 36.21 14.76 -32.04
C LYS A 125 36.32 16.14 -32.71
N VAL A 126 36.43 17.21 -31.93
CA VAL A 126 36.47 18.60 -32.42
C VAL A 126 37.91 19.16 -32.44
N ILE A 127 38.31 19.78 -33.56
CA ILE A 127 39.53 20.63 -33.64
C ILE A 127 39.08 22.09 -33.51
N VAL A 128 39.61 22.80 -32.51
CA VAL A 128 39.36 24.23 -32.35
C VAL A 128 40.31 25.00 -33.27
N SER A 129 39.76 25.63 -34.31
CA SER A 129 40.48 26.59 -35.17
C SER A 129 39.99 28.01 -34.88
N ASP A 130 40.92 28.97 -34.96
CA ASP A 130 40.89 30.37 -34.49
C ASP A 130 39.80 31.28 -35.11
N GLN A 131 38.84 30.73 -35.86
CA GLN A 131 37.76 31.51 -36.46
C GLN A 131 36.42 30.80 -36.25
N SER A 132 35.90 30.91 -35.01
CA SER A 132 34.48 30.90 -34.59
C SER A 132 33.46 29.99 -35.32
N THR A 133 33.89 28.94 -36.01
CA THR A 133 33.04 28.06 -36.79
C THR A 133 33.33 26.63 -36.39
N ILE A 134 32.34 26.01 -35.74
CA ILE A 134 32.37 24.58 -35.43
C ILE A 134 31.91 23.86 -36.71
N ILE A 135 32.80 23.11 -37.36
CA ILE A 135 32.47 22.32 -38.55
C ILE A 135 32.33 20.85 -38.12
N ASP A 136 31.14 20.29 -38.30
CA ASP A 136 30.87 18.86 -38.16
C ASP A 136 31.41 18.12 -39.39
N LEU A 137 32.38 17.23 -39.17
CA LEU A 137 33.06 16.48 -40.22
C LEU A 137 32.27 15.24 -40.69
N LYS A 138 31.19 14.86 -40.00
CA LYS A 138 30.42 13.65 -40.35
C LYS A 138 29.57 13.83 -41.62
N GLY A 139 29.32 15.07 -42.04
CA GLY A 139 28.60 15.41 -43.28
C GLY A 139 29.48 15.56 -44.53
N LEU A 140 30.81 15.61 -44.39
CA LEU A 140 31.76 15.81 -45.50
C LEU A 140 32.46 14.54 -45.96
N ILE A 141 32.32 13.46 -45.22
CA ILE A 141 32.83 12.14 -45.60
C ILE A 141 31.64 11.18 -45.53
N GLY A 142 30.88 11.11 -46.62
CA GLY A 142 30.11 9.90 -46.93
C GLY A 142 31.09 8.74 -47.21
N PRO A 143 30.61 7.48 -47.15
CA PRO A 143 31.46 6.30 -47.33
C PRO A 143 32.26 6.32 -48.63
#